data_AF-A0ABD7HCN7-F1
#
_entry.id   AF-A0ABD7HCN7-F1
#
_cell.length_a   1.000
_cell.length_b   1.000
_cell.length_c   1.000
_cell.angle_alpha   90.00
_cell.angle_beta   90.00
_cell.angle_gamma   90.00
#
_symmetry.space_group_name_H-M   'P 1'
#
loop_
_entity.id
_entity.type
_entity.pdbx_description
1 polymer ?
#
loop_
_entity_poly.entity_id
_entity_poly.type
_entity_poly.pdbx_seq_one_letter_code
_entity_poly.pdbx_strand_id
1 'polypeptide(L)'
;FLHQLPHHVDLPTREKAEAELATLGGRFRPDQLHKLATKLADCLNPDGNYNDTDRARRRSIILGNQGPDGMSAISGYLTPEARATVDAVLA
;
A
#
# COMPACT_ATOMS: atom_id res chain seq x y z
N PHE A 1 2.51 1.53 -6.04
CA PHE A 1 1.54 1.22 -7.09
C PHE A 1 1.22 -0.27 -7.16
N LEU A 2 1.99 -1.12 -7.87
CA LEU A 2 1.59 -2.52 -8.11
C LEU A 2 1.32 -3.35 -6.85
N HIS A 3 2.17 -3.24 -5.83
CA HIS A 3 1.99 -3.93 -4.54
C HIS A 3 0.72 -3.52 -3.77
N GLN A 4 0.08 -2.42 -4.17
CA GLN A 4 -1.14 -1.92 -3.57
C GLN A 4 -2.39 -2.36 -4.35
N LEU A 5 -2.24 -2.94 -5.55
CA LEU A 5 -3.39 -3.38 -6.35
C LEU A 5 -3.98 -4.69 -5.81
N PRO A 6 -5.31 -4.76 -5.60
CA PRO A 6 -5.99 -5.94 -5.09
C PRO A 6 -5.96 -7.08 -6.11
N HIS A 7 -6.10 -8.31 -5.63
CA HIS A 7 -5.96 -9.53 -6.44
C HIS A 7 -7.01 -9.66 -7.56
N HIS A 8 -8.15 -8.98 -7.45
CA HIS A 8 -9.17 -9.00 -8.49
C HIS A 8 -8.75 -8.25 -9.77
N VAL A 9 -7.75 -7.37 -9.69
CA VAL A 9 -7.14 -6.75 -10.87
C VAL A 9 -6.25 -7.81 -11.53
N ASP A 10 -6.64 -8.28 -12.70
CA ASP A 10 -5.95 -9.32 -13.45
C ASP A 10 -4.54 -8.89 -13.92
N LEU A 11 -3.69 -9.87 -14.21
CA LEU A 11 -2.30 -9.64 -14.60
C LEU A 11 -2.16 -8.79 -15.88
N PRO A 12 -2.87 -9.07 -16.99
CA PRO A 12 -2.84 -8.21 -18.18
C PRO A 12 -3.17 -6.74 -17.88
N THR A 13 -4.18 -6.49 -17.05
CA THR A 13 -4.54 -5.13 -16.63
C THR A 13 -3.43 -4.46 -15.82
N ARG A 14 -2.77 -5.21 -14.92
CA ARG A 14 -1.61 -4.70 -14.15
C ARG A 14 -0.43 -4.34 -15.04
N GLU A 15 -0.10 -5.19 -15.99
CA GLU A 15 1.00 -4.96 -16.95
C GLU A 15 0.73 -3.73 -17.83
N LYS A 16 -0.51 -3.57 -18.29
CA LYS A 16 -0.92 -2.38 -19.05
C LYS A 16 -0.79 -1.10 -18.22
N ALA A 17 -1.24 -1.13 -16.96
CA ALA A 17 -1.13 -0.01 -16.04
C ALA A 17 0.33 0.35 -15.74
N GLU A 18 1.20 -0.64 -15.56
CA GLU A 18 2.63 -0.43 -15.39
C GLU A 18 3.28 0.18 -16.63
N ALA A 19 2.97 -0.32 -17.82
CA ALA A 19 3.49 0.20 -19.08
C ALA A 19 3.07 1.66 -19.33
N GLU A 20 1.83 2.01 -18.97
CA GLU A 20 1.34 3.38 -19.01
C GLU A 20 2.11 4.28 -18.05
N LEU A 21 2.29 3.86 -16.79
CA LEU A 21 3.06 4.62 -15.81
C LEU A 21 4.54 4.74 -16.20
N ALA A 22 5.14 3.72 -16.80
CA ALA A 22 6.51 3.78 -17.31
C ALA A 22 6.64 4.83 -18.42
N THR A 23 5.66 4.88 -19.33
CA THR A 23 5.60 5.89 -20.40
C THR A 23 5.45 7.30 -19.83
N LEU A 24 4.57 7.48 -18.84
CA LEU A 24 4.35 8.76 -18.16
C LEU A 24 5.57 9.18 -17.33
N GLY A 25 6.33 8.23 -16.77
CA GLY A 25 7.55 8.50 -16.00
C GLY A 25 8.66 9.16 -16.82
N GLY A 26 8.68 8.94 -18.14
CA GLY A 26 9.58 9.68 -19.05
C GLY A 26 9.15 11.13 -19.34
N ARG A 27 7.92 11.52 -18.95
CA ARG A 27 7.31 12.82 -19.30
C ARG A 27 7.02 13.71 -18.09
N PHE A 28 6.85 13.13 -16.89
CA PHE A 28 6.42 13.83 -15.69
C PHE A 28 7.45 13.71 -14.56
N ARG A 29 7.45 14.70 -13.65
CA ARG A 29 8.29 14.64 -12.45
C ARG A 29 7.79 13.55 -11.48
N PRO A 30 8.65 13.04 -10.57
CA PRO A 30 8.27 11.97 -9.64
C PRO A 30 7.01 12.27 -8.81
N ASP A 31 6.83 13.51 -8.37
CA ASP A 31 5.65 13.95 -7.60
C ASP A 31 4.37 13.96 -8.45
N GLN A 32 4.46 14.36 -9.72
CA GLN A 32 3.37 14.32 -10.67
C GLN A 32 3.03 12.86 -11.06
N LEU A 33 4.05 12.04 -11.28
CA LEU A 33 3.89 10.62 -11.58
C LEU A 33 3.22 9.88 -10.41
N HIS A 34 3.57 10.22 -9.17
CA HIS A 34 2.91 9.66 -8.00
C HIS A 34 1.41 9.95 -8.00
N LYS A 35 1.00 11.19 -8.30
CA LYS A 35 -0.42 11.56 -8.41
C LYS A 35 -1.14 10.80 -9.53
N LEU A 36 -0.48 10.59 -10.67
CA LEU A 36 -1.02 9.80 -11.78
C LEU A 36 -1.20 8.33 -11.38
N ALA A 37 -0.21 7.75 -10.69
CA ALA A 37 -0.29 6.39 -10.16
C ALA A 37 -1.42 6.24 -9.13
N THR A 38 -1.64 7.22 -8.24
CA THR A 38 -2.79 7.21 -7.33
C THR A 38 -4.10 7.20 -8.10
N LYS A 39 -4.29 8.11 -9.06
CA LYS A 39 -5.51 8.16 -9.88
C LYS A 39 -5.76 6.86 -10.65
N LEU A 40 -4.70 6.28 -11.22
CA LEU A 40 -4.81 5.01 -11.94
C LEU A 40 -5.20 3.87 -11.00
N ALA A 41 -4.69 3.86 -9.76
CA ALA A 41 -5.05 2.86 -8.77
C ALA A 41 -6.53 3.00 -8.37
N ASP A 42 -7.00 4.24 -8.21
CA ASP A 42 -8.41 4.53 -7.92
C ASP A 42 -9.32 4.10 -9.09
N CYS A 43 -8.88 4.27 -10.34
CA CYS A 43 -9.63 3.76 -11.49
C CYS A 43 -9.69 2.22 -11.53
N LEU A 44 -8.65 1.54 -11.05
CA LEU A 44 -8.59 0.07 -11.01
C LEU A 44 -9.33 -0.54 -9.81
N ASN A 45 -9.46 0.20 -8.72
CA ASN A 45 -10.21 -0.21 -7.53
C ASN A 45 -11.04 0.97 -6.99
N PRO A 46 -12.11 1.38 -7.70
CA PRO A 46 -12.89 2.58 -7.37
C PRO A 46 -13.58 2.47 -6.02
N ASP A 47 -13.98 1.26 -5.64
CA ASP A 47 -14.64 1.00 -4.36
C ASP A 47 -13.65 0.88 -3.19
N GLY A 48 -12.35 0.82 -3.47
CA GLY A 48 -11.32 0.62 -2.43
C GLY A 48 -11.45 -0.72 -1.72
N ASN A 49 -12.03 -1.74 -2.37
CA ASN A 49 -12.28 -3.04 -1.76
C ASN A 49 -11.00 -3.88 -1.74
N TYR A 50 -10.71 -4.48 -0.59
CA TYR A 50 -9.58 -5.40 -0.37
C TYR A 50 -10.07 -6.65 0.36
N ASN A 51 -9.77 -7.82 -0.19
CA ASN A 51 -10.09 -9.09 0.47
C ASN A 51 -9.04 -9.46 1.51
N ASP A 52 -9.28 -10.52 2.27
CA ASP A 52 -8.35 -10.99 3.30
C ASP A 52 -6.99 -11.38 2.72
N THR A 53 -6.95 -12.02 1.55
CA THR A 53 -5.71 -12.39 0.86
C THR A 53 -4.86 -11.17 0.49
N ASP A 54 -5.49 -10.06 0.07
CA ASP A 54 -4.80 -8.80 -0.22
C ASP A 54 -4.21 -8.19 1.05
N ARG A 55 -4.97 -8.21 2.14
CA ARG A 55 -4.52 -7.74 3.45
C ARG A 55 -3.41 -8.61 4.01
N ALA A 56 -3.50 -9.93 3.86
CA ALA A 56 -2.50 -10.90 4.33
C ALA A 56 -1.13 -10.67 3.70
N ARG A 57 -1.06 -10.26 2.43
CA ARG A 57 0.21 -9.90 1.76
C ARG A 57 0.86 -8.64 2.30
N ARG A 58 0.07 -7.75 2.92
CA ARG A 58 0.53 -6.43 3.38
C ARG A 58 0.69 -6.34 4.90
N ARG A 59 -0.10 -7.09 5.68
CA ARG A 59 -0.09 -7.07 7.14
C ARG A 59 1.29 -7.46 7.64
N SER A 60 1.90 -6.57 8.43
CA SER A 60 3.20 -6.78 9.02
C SER A 60 3.38 -5.91 10.26
N ILE A 61 4.17 -6.40 11.21
CA ILE A 61 4.72 -5.60 12.31
C ILE A 61 6.21 -5.94 12.37
N ILE A 62 7.04 -4.92 12.28
CA ILE A 62 8.49 -5.01 12.36
C ILE A 62 8.91 -4.20 13.58
N LEU A 63 9.57 -4.87 14.52
CA LEU A 63 10.19 -4.24 15.67
C LEU A 63 11.69 -4.13 15.40
N GLY A 64 12.20 -2.90 15.39
CA GLY A 64 13.62 -2.64 15.26
C GLY A 64 14.39 -2.99 16.53
N ASN A 65 15.71 -3.05 16.40
CA ASN A 65 16.59 -3.21 17.56
C ASN A 65 16.32 -2.13 18.61
N GLN A 66 16.47 -2.50 19.88
CA GLN A 66 16.36 -1.57 20.99
C GLN A 66 17.53 -0.58 20.96
N GLY A 67 17.22 0.70 21.06
CA GLY A 67 18.16 1.79 21.17
C GLY A 67 18.82 1.87 22.55
N PRO A 68 19.86 2.71 22.71
CA PRO A 68 20.53 2.93 23.99
C PRO A 68 19.62 3.59 25.04
N ASP A 69 18.52 4.22 24.61
CA ASP A 69 17.45 4.77 25.43
C ASP A 69 16.41 3.72 25.85
N GLY A 70 16.55 2.46 25.41
CA GLY A 70 15.59 1.39 25.66
C GLY A 70 14.39 1.39 24.71
N MET A 71 14.33 2.30 23.72
CA MET A 71 13.21 2.42 22.79
C MET A 71 13.44 1.56 21.54
N SER A 72 12.39 0.96 21.00
CA SER A 72 12.44 0.25 19.71
C SER A 72 11.51 0.91 18.71
N ALA A 73 12.01 1.14 17.50
CA ALA A 73 11.17 1.58 16.39
C ALA A 73 10.17 0.48 16.00
N ILE A 74 8.90 0.85 15.78
CA ILE A 74 7.87 -0.05 15.25
C ILE A 74 7.41 0.45 13.87
N SER A 75 7.28 -0.45 12.90
CA SER A 75 6.78 -0.14 11.55
C SER A 75 5.98 -1.29 10.96
N GLY A 76 5.15 -1.02 9.95
CA GLY A 76 4.34 -2.03 9.26
C GLY A 76 2.90 -1.60 9.00
N TYR A 77 2.04 -2.56 8.68
CA TYR A 77 0.61 -2.33 8.40
C TYR A 77 -0.26 -3.24 9.25
N LEU A 78 -1.25 -2.65 9.94
CA LEU A 78 -2.27 -3.36 10.69
C LEU A 78 -3.48 -3.70 9.80
N THR A 79 -4.18 -4.79 10.11
CA THR A 79 -5.53 -4.99 9.58
C THR A 79 -6.51 -4.03 10.26
N PRO A 80 -7.70 -3.78 9.67
CA PRO A 80 -8.71 -2.93 10.29
C PRO A 80 -9.05 -3.35 11.73
N GLU A 81 -9.17 -4.65 11.99
CA GLU A 81 -9.50 -5.19 13.31
C GLU A 81 -8.36 -4.94 14.31
N ALA A 82 -7.10 -5.19 13.89
CA ALA A 82 -5.93 -4.92 14.75
C ALA A 82 -5.75 -3.43 15.03
N ARG A 83 -6.02 -2.56 14.05
CA ARG A 83 -5.99 -1.11 14.22
C ARG A 83 -6.99 -0.64 15.28
N ALA A 84 -8.21 -1.18 15.23
CA ALA A 84 -9.26 -0.87 16.20
C ALA A 84 -8.87 -1.32 17.62
N THR A 85 -8.25 -2.49 17.78
CA THR A 85 -7.73 -2.94 19.08
C THR A 85 -6.64 -2.00 19.63
N VAL A 86 -5.72 -1.57 18.77
CA VAL A 86 -4.67 -0.62 19.17
C VAL A 86 -5.29 0.73 19.55
N ASP A 87 -6.27 1.23 18.79
CA ASP A 87 -7.01 2.45 19.15
C ASP A 87 -7.69 2.34 20.51
N ALA A 88 -8.34 1.21 20.79
CA ALA A 88 -9.06 1.02 22.05
C ALA A 88 -8.13 1.01 23.27
N VAL A 89 -6.88 0.55 23.12
CA VAL A 89 -5.91 0.44 24.22
C VAL A 89 -5.11 1.73 24.43
N LEU A 90 -4.92 2.53 23.38
CA LEU A 90 -4.11 3.77 23.43
C LEU A 90 -4.94 5.06 23.59
N ALA A 91 -6.27 4.95 23.67
CA ALA A 91 -7.19 6.07 23.86
C ALA A 91 -7.13 6.66 25.29
#